data_AF-A0A1N6REB5-F1
#
_entry.id   AF-A0A1N6REB5-F1
#
_cell.length_a   1.000
_cell.length_b   1.000
_cell.length_c   1.000
_cell.angle_alpha   90.00
_cell.angle_beta   90.00
_cell.angle_gamma   90.00
#
_symmetry.space_group_name_H-M   'P 1'
#
loop_
_entity.id
_entity.type
_entity.pdbx_description
1 polymer ?
#
loop_
_entity_poly.entity_id
_entity_poly.type
_entity_poly.pdbx_seq_one_letter_code
_entity_poly.pdbx_strand_id
1 'polypeptide(L)'
;MTQSQYQRREKGEIKISDEEWERMAKALGTTVEEIKEDESLMHQINNYDNHSGNYSASNNYFYNIPEFILENQQEYINILKKEIESLKEEIKALKS
;
A
#
# COMPACT_ATOMS: atom_id res chain seq x y z
N MET A 1 -5.29 -7.44 33.11
CA MET A 1 -4.52 -7.07 31.91
C MET A 1 -3.77 -5.78 32.23
N THR A 2 -2.45 -5.74 32.05
CA THR A 2 -1.69 -4.49 32.26
C THR A 2 -1.84 -3.59 31.03
N GLN A 3 -1.70 -2.28 31.21
CA GLN A 3 -1.74 -1.31 30.10
C GLN A 3 -0.70 -1.64 29.03
N SER A 4 0.48 -2.13 29.42
CA SER A 4 1.53 -2.58 28.51
C SER A 4 1.13 -3.80 27.68
N GLN A 5 0.38 -4.75 28.25
CA GLN A 5 -0.13 -5.91 27.51
C GLN A 5 -1.22 -5.51 26.53
N TYR A 6 -2.11 -4.59 26.93
CA TYR A 6 -3.16 -4.06 26.07
C TYR A 6 -2.57 -3.34 24.85
N GLN A 7 -1.61 -2.42 25.07
CA GLN A 7 -0.94 -1.69 24.00
C GLN A 7 -0.27 -2.62 22.97
N ARG A 8 0.38 -3.68 23.43
CA ARG A 8 1.04 -4.65 22.55
C ARG A 8 0.04 -5.48 21.72
N ARG A 9 -1.16 -5.73 22.26
CA ARG A 9 -2.26 -6.38 21.52
C ARG A 9 -2.82 -5.46 20.44
N GLU A 10 -3.06 -4.19 20.76
CA GLU A 10 -3.53 -3.22 19.74
C GLU A 10 -2.51 -3.01 18.61
N LYS A 11 -1.22 -3.11 18.91
CA LYS A 11 -0.15 -3.06 17.90
C LYS A 11 0.05 -4.36 17.11
N GLY A 12 -0.68 -5.43 17.44
CA GLY A 12 -0.51 -6.75 16.81
C GLY A 12 0.78 -7.49 17.21
N GLU A 13 1.53 -7.01 18.21
CA GLU A 13 2.75 -7.67 18.71
C GLU A 13 2.43 -8.94 19.52
N ILE A 14 1.21 -9.02 20.05
CA ILE A 14 0.69 -10.19 20.76
C ILE A 14 -0.59 -10.62 20.05
N LYS A 15 -0.55 -11.80 19.43
CA LYS A 15 -1.73 -12.41 18.82
C LYS A 15 -2.77 -12.77 19.89
N ILE A 16 -4.04 -12.61 19.52
CA ILE A 16 -5.18 -13.08 20.31
C ILE A 16 -5.34 -14.58 20.03
N SER A 17 -5.44 -15.39 21.08
CA SER A 17 -5.62 -16.84 20.91
C SER A 17 -7.03 -17.19 20.42
N ASP A 18 -7.20 -18.37 19.83
CA ASP A 18 -8.52 -18.82 19.34
C ASP A 18 -9.55 -18.89 20.48
N GLU A 19 -9.16 -19.32 21.69
CA GLU A 19 -10.03 -19.30 22.86
C GLU A 19 -10.48 -17.88 23.26
N GLU A 20 -9.62 -16.88 23.07
CA GLU A 20 -9.96 -15.49 23.34
C GLU A 20 -10.92 -14.94 22.28
N TRP A 21 -10.73 -15.30 21.01
CA TRP A 21 -11.66 -15.00 19.93
C TRP A 21 -13.05 -15.57 20.20
N GLU A 22 -13.15 -16.82 20.63
CA GLU A 22 -14.43 -17.45 21.00
C GLU A 22 -15.13 -16.72 22.16
N ARG A 23 -14.37 -16.30 23.18
CA ARG A 23 -14.92 -15.53 24.30
C ARG A 23 -15.45 -14.17 23.86
N MET A 24 -14.73 -13.47 22.98
CA MET A 24 -15.17 -12.18 22.44
C MET A 24 -16.40 -12.34 21.55
N ALA A 25 -16.42 -13.32 20.65
CA ALA A 25 -17.56 -13.64 19.80
C ALA A 25 -18.82 -13.91 20.63
N LYS A 26 -18.69 -14.73 21.69
CA LYS A 26 -19.77 -15.01 22.63
C LYS A 26 -20.25 -13.77 23.38
N ALA A 27 -19.34 -12.91 23.82
CA ALA A 27 -19.70 -11.68 24.54
C ALA A 27 -20.41 -10.65 23.64
N LEU A 28 -20.04 -10.62 22.36
CA LEU A 28 -20.61 -9.74 21.34
C LEU A 28 -21.86 -10.33 20.65
N GLY A 29 -22.17 -11.62 20.87
CA GLY A 29 -23.29 -12.30 20.22
C GLY A 29 -23.10 -12.50 18.71
N THR A 30 -21.86 -12.63 18.27
CA THR A 30 -21.42 -12.77 16.87
C THR A 30 -20.61 -14.05 16.70
N THR A 31 -20.21 -14.41 15.49
CA THR A 31 -19.33 -15.57 15.23
C THR A 31 -17.87 -15.16 15.15
N VAL A 32 -16.95 -16.11 15.34
CA VAL A 32 -15.51 -15.82 15.21
C VAL A 32 -15.18 -15.43 13.77
N GLU A 33 -15.84 -16.05 12.80
CA GLU A 33 -15.68 -15.78 11.37
C GLU A 33 -16.12 -14.37 10.99
N GLU A 34 -17.06 -13.77 11.72
CA GLU A 34 -17.53 -12.40 11.49
C GLU A 34 -16.58 -11.34 12.02
N ILE A 35 -15.77 -11.65 13.04
CA ILE A 35 -14.90 -10.68 13.73
C ILE A 35 -13.40 -10.94 13.57
N LYS A 36 -13.00 -12.14 13.16
CA LYS A 36 -11.60 -12.52 12.97
C LYS A 36 -11.20 -12.21 11.53
N GLU A 37 -10.21 -11.34 11.39
CA GLU A 37 -9.63 -11.00 10.08
C GLU A 37 -8.91 -12.22 9.48
N ASP A 38 -9.10 -12.45 8.17
CA ASP A 38 -8.35 -13.47 7.43
C ASP A 38 -6.90 -12.99 7.23
N GLU A 39 -5.94 -13.72 7.80
CA GLU A 39 -4.50 -13.41 7.69
C GLU A 39 -4.04 -13.33 6.22
N SER A 40 -4.77 -13.95 5.28
CA SER A 40 -4.46 -13.91 3.84
C SER A 40 -4.78 -12.56 3.18
N LEU A 41 -5.78 -11.81 3.68
CA LEU A 41 -6.16 -10.50 3.14
C LEU A 41 -5.12 -9.41 3.48
N MET A 42 -4.36 -9.59 4.56
CA MET A 42 -3.27 -8.68 4.96
C MET A 42 -2.09 -8.68 3.97
N HIS A 43 -1.86 -9.78 3.24
CA HIS A 43 -0.74 -9.89 2.28
C HIS A 43 -1.05 -9.31 0.89
N GLN A 44 -2.33 -9.10 0.55
CA GLN A 44 -2.70 -8.66 -0.80
C GLN A 44 -2.62 -7.14 -1.01
N ILE A 45 -2.46 -6.35 0.05
CA ILE A 45 -2.35 -4.88 -0.03
C ILE A 45 -0.89 -4.42 -0.30
N ASN A 46 0.08 -5.35 -0.41
CA ASN A 46 1.50 -5.05 -0.65
C ASN A 46 1.98 -5.29 -2.09
N ASN A 47 1.08 -5.62 -3.03
CA ASN A 47 1.48 -6.01 -4.39
C ASN A 47 0.93 -5.05 -5.45
N TYR A 48 1.50 -3.84 -5.48
CA TYR A 48 1.68 -3.14 -6.74
C TYR A 48 3.05 -2.46 -6.72
N ASP A 49 4.08 -3.25 -7.03
CA ASP A 49 5.37 -2.79 -7.56
C ASP A 49 6.29 -1.97 -6.64
N ASN A 50 6.69 -2.54 -5.49
CA ASN A 50 7.79 -1.98 -4.69
C ASN A 50 9.16 -2.51 -5.18
N HIS A 51 9.54 -2.12 -6.40
CA HIS A 51 10.83 -2.49 -7.01
C HIS A 51 12.01 -1.55 -6.68
N SER A 52 11.89 -0.61 -5.74
CA SER A 52 13.07 0.15 -5.33
C SER A 52 12.94 0.80 -3.95
N GLY A 53 13.73 0.31 -3.00
CA GLY A 53 14.18 1.12 -1.87
C GLY A 53 13.87 0.50 -0.52
N ASN A 54 14.96 0.19 0.21
CA ASN A 54 14.96 -0.01 1.65
C ASN A 54 14.08 1.03 2.36
N TYR A 55 12.90 0.66 2.82
CA TYR A 55 12.15 1.43 3.81
C TYR A 55 11.94 0.57 5.04
N SER A 56 12.84 0.80 6.01
CA SER A 56 12.64 0.39 7.39
C SER A 56 11.30 0.95 7.88
N ALA A 57 10.45 0.04 8.32
CA ALA A 57 9.37 0.15 9.30
C ALA A 57 8.76 1.54 9.59
N SER A 58 7.42 1.54 9.55
CA SER A 58 6.54 2.55 10.15
C SER A 58 6.32 3.80 9.31
N ASN A 59 5.48 3.67 8.28
CA ASN A 59 4.50 4.67 7.81
C ASN A 59 3.99 4.26 6.43
N ASN A 60 3.19 3.20 6.37
CA ASN A 60 2.40 2.90 5.16
C ASN A 60 1.26 3.92 5.08
N TYR A 61 1.59 5.15 4.68
CA TYR A 61 0.58 6.09 4.21
C TYR A 61 0.11 5.57 2.85
N PHE A 62 -1.04 4.91 2.85
CA PHE A 62 -1.77 4.54 1.65
C PHE A 62 -2.27 5.83 0.98
N TYR A 63 -1.42 6.47 0.17
CA TYR A 63 -1.85 7.56 -0.70
C TYR A 63 -2.46 6.94 -1.95
N ASN A 64 -3.80 6.82 -1.98
CA ASN A 64 -4.51 6.57 -3.22
C ASN A 64 -4.32 7.79 -4.12
N ILE A 65 -3.42 7.69 -5.10
CA ILE A 65 -3.23 8.72 -6.11
C ILE A 65 -4.44 8.67 -7.05
N PRO A 66 -5.22 9.76 -7.20
CA PRO A 66 -6.32 9.79 -8.15
C PRO A 66 -5.86 9.51 -9.59
N GLU A 67 -6.64 8.73 -10.33
CA GLU A 67 -6.31 8.32 -11.71
C GLU A 67 -6.03 9.51 -12.63
N PHE A 68 -6.81 10.59 -12.50
CA PHE A 68 -6.64 11.79 -13.33
C PHE A 68 -5.23 12.43 -13.20
N ILE A 69 -4.57 12.25 -12.05
CA ILE A 69 -3.19 12.73 -11.85
C ILE A 69 -2.22 11.86 -12.65
N LEU A 70 -2.41 10.55 -12.65
CA LEU A 70 -1.58 9.61 -13.41
C LEU A 70 -1.76 9.84 -14.92
N GLU A 71 -3.01 10.01 -15.38
CA GLU A 71 -3.31 10.34 -16.78
C GLU A 71 -2.62 11.63 -17.22
N ASN A 72 -2.71 12.69 -16.41
CA ASN A 72 -2.06 13.96 -16.71
C ASN A 72 -0.53 13.85 -16.76
N GLN A 73 0.07 13.10 -15.83
CA GLN A 73 1.51 12.82 -15.85
C GLN A 73 1.92 12.05 -17.10
N GLN A 74 1.13 11.04 -17.49
CA GLN A 74 1.41 10.25 -18.68
C GLN A 74 1.31 11.07 -19.97
N GLU A 75 0.33 11.99 -20.05
CA GLU A 75 0.20 12.93 -21.16
C GLU A 75 1.43 13.85 -21.26
N TYR A 76 1.85 14.44 -20.14
CA TYR A 76 3.02 15.31 -20.11
C TYR A 76 4.31 14.59 -20.53
N ILE A 77 4.50 13.35 -20.05
CA ILE A 77 5.63 12.51 -20.48
C ILE A 77 5.61 12.28 -22.00
N ASN A 78 4.44 12.07 -22.59
CA ASN A 78 4.32 11.85 -24.03
C ASN A 78 4.65 13.12 -24.83
N ILE A 79 4.27 14.29 -24.34
CA ILE A 79 4.63 15.58 -24.95
C ILE A 79 6.15 15.76 -24.93
N LEU A 80 6.78 15.58 -23.76
CA LEU A 80 8.24 15.71 -23.62
C LEU A 80 9.00 14.75 -24.52
N LYS A 81 8.55 13.49 -24.64
CA LYS A 81 9.17 12.51 -25.55
C LYS A 81 9.14 12.97 -27.01
N LYS A 82 8.01 13.53 -27.46
CA LYS A 82 7.89 14.06 -28.83
C LYS A 82 8.81 15.25 -29.07
N GLU A 83 8.89 16.17 -28.10
CA GLU A 83 9.73 17.36 -28.22
C GLU A 83 11.22 16.98 -28.25
N ILE A 84 11.64 16.01 -27.43
CA ILE A 84 13.00 15.46 -27.46
C ILE A 84 13.33 14.87 -28.84
N GLU A 85 12.43 14.09 -29.45
CA GLU A 85 12.67 13.53 -30.78
C GLU A 85 12.75 14.62 -31.86
N SER A 86 11.85 15.62 -31.83
CA SER A 86 11.91 16.77 -32.75
C SER A 86 13.23 17.52 -32.64
N LEU A 87 13.71 17.79 -31.42
CA LEU A 87 14.98 18.47 -31.19
C LEU A 87 16.17 17.64 -31.66
N LYS A 88 16.14 16.31 -31.48
CA LYS A 88 17.18 15.42 -32.00
C LYS A 88 17.23 15.43 -33.53
N GLU A 89 16.08 15.44 -34.19
CA GLU A 89 15.99 15.53 -35.65
C GLU A 89 16.54 16.85 -36.17
N GLU A 90 16.19 17.97 -35.53
CA GLU A 90 16.71 19.30 -35.87
C GLU A 90 18.23 19.36 -35.69
N ILE A 91 18.75 18.87 -34.57
CA ILE A 91 20.20 18.78 -34.32
C ILE A 91 20.90 17.93 -35.38
N LYS A 92 20.29 16.83 -35.82
CA LYS A 92 20.84 15.97 -36.88
C LYS A 92 20.87 16.68 -38.23
N ALA A 93 19.81 17.43 -38.56
CA ALA A 93 19.74 18.22 -39.79
C ALA A 93 20.78 19.34 -39.81
N LEU A 94 20.99 20.03 -38.69
CA LEU A 94 21.98 21.11 -38.57
C LEU A 94 23.43 20.63 -38.53
N LYS A 95 23.67 19.38 -38.15
CA LYS A 95 25.01 18.76 -38.11
C LYS A 95 25.40 18.02 -39.40
N SER A 96 24.46 17.89 -40.36
CA SER A 96 24.71 17.31 -41.69
C SER A 96 25.09 18.39 -42.68
#